data_AF-A0A3D1A485-F1
#
_entry.id   AF-A0A3D1A485-F1
#
_cell.length_a   1.000
_cell.length_b   1.000
_cell.length_c   1.000
_cell.angle_alpha   90.00
_cell.angle_beta   90.00
_cell.angle_gamma   90.00
#
_symmetry.space_group_name_H-M   'P 1'
#
loop_
_entity.id
_entity.type
_entity.pdbx_description
1 polymer ?
#
loop_
_entity_poly.entity_id
_entity_poly.type
_entity_poly.pdbx_seq_one_letter_code
_entity_poly.pdbx_strand_id
1 'polypeptide(L)'
;MKNIFLAAAIMAVGAGAAAADVGAAGFDALVRAAMTGASRAEVAAPGIPTPTFAADAAPKTFADYEYDASMGARLAAAAAGGNLGAFQSRCYEYVAYHMEAAGVIRSEQWDQLKIGPDYAADFADWAAANPETMRRELKLVRIPTPSDKLAVPVGSILVYEKGACGFSKRAGHIEVVTKADWACSDGCESLDQGCFEDPAVSARIHVIIPVK
;
A
#
# COMPACT_ATOMS: atom_id res chain seq x y z
N MET A 1 -0.46 44.12 -32.62
CA MET A 1 0.92 44.46 -32.98
C MET A 1 1.85 43.36 -32.47
N LYS A 2 2.72 42.90 -33.37
CA LYS A 2 3.91 42.03 -33.16
C LYS A 2 3.68 40.55 -32.80
N ASN A 3 3.60 39.78 -33.89
CA ASN A 3 4.10 38.42 -34.08
C ASN A 3 5.53 38.25 -33.54
N ILE A 4 5.87 37.09 -32.99
CA ILE A 4 7.19 36.46 -33.14
C ILE A 4 7.00 34.96 -33.40
N PHE A 5 7.63 34.52 -34.48
CA PHE A 5 7.74 33.17 -35.04
C PHE A 5 9.01 32.47 -34.53
N LEU A 6 9.06 31.14 -34.75
CA LEU A 6 10.25 30.29 -34.94
C LEU A 6 11.09 29.93 -33.68
N ALA A 7 11.70 28.76 -33.51
CA ALA A 7 11.99 27.66 -34.44
C ALA A 7 12.20 26.34 -33.66
N ALA A 8 11.96 25.22 -34.35
CA ALA A 8 12.35 23.88 -33.94
C ALA A 8 13.88 23.68 -34.02
N ALA A 9 14.42 22.84 -33.15
CA ALA A 9 15.75 22.24 -33.31
C ALA A 9 15.64 20.73 -33.17
N ILE A 10 15.70 20.06 -34.32
CA ILE A 10 15.91 18.62 -34.47
C ILE A 10 17.43 18.40 -34.38
N MET A 11 17.87 17.51 -33.49
CA MET A 11 19.22 16.95 -33.50
C MET A 11 19.09 15.43 -33.50
N ALA A 12 19.29 14.85 -34.67
CA ALA A 12 19.53 13.42 -34.87
C ALA A 12 20.95 13.27 -35.44
N VAL A 13 21.81 12.58 -34.69
CA VAL A 13 23.07 11.96 -35.09
C VAL A 13 23.24 10.81 -34.10
N GLY A 14 23.56 9.56 -34.42
CA GLY A 14 24.05 8.92 -35.63
C GLY A 14 24.48 7.52 -35.20
N ALA A 15 24.35 6.55 -36.10
CA ALA A 15 24.51 5.13 -35.87
C ALA A 15 25.98 4.64 -35.82
N GLY A 16 26.16 3.42 -35.29
CA GLY A 16 27.32 2.55 -35.47
C GLY A 16 27.79 1.94 -34.14
N ALA A 17 27.99 0.63 -33.95
CA ALA A 17 27.95 -0.51 -34.86
C ALA A 17 27.81 -1.83 -34.07
N ALA A 18 27.27 -2.87 -34.74
CA ALA A 18 27.69 -4.28 -34.83
C ALA A 18 28.69 -4.84 -33.79
N ALA A 19 28.71 -6.12 -33.38
CA ALA A 19 27.97 -7.35 -33.65
C ALA A 19 28.53 -8.42 -32.68
N ALA A 20 27.79 -9.51 -32.43
CA ALA A 20 28.26 -10.90 -32.52
C ALA A 20 27.42 -11.84 -31.63
N ASP A 21 26.64 -12.67 -32.33
CA ASP A 21 26.20 -13.98 -31.87
C ASP A 21 27.36 -14.81 -31.33
N VAL A 22 27.18 -15.42 -30.17
CA VAL A 22 27.93 -16.59 -29.72
C VAL A 22 26.97 -17.63 -29.19
N GLY A 23 26.55 -18.51 -30.10
CA GLY A 23 26.79 -19.95 -29.95
C GLY A 23 26.06 -20.65 -28.82
N ALA A 24 24.82 -21.04 -29.09
CA ALA A 24 24.20 -22.21 -28.48
C ALA A 24 24.95 -23.49 -28.90
N ALA A 25 26.01 -23.85 -28.18
CA ALA A 25 26.67 -25.16 -28.26
C ALA A 25 27.61 -25.36 -27.07
N GLY A 26 27.06 -25.54 -25.86
CA GLY A 26 27.88 -25.72 -24.66
C GLY A 26 27.26 -26.48 -23.49
N PHE A 27 25.95 -26.75 -23.52
CA PHE A 27 25.27 -27.39 -22.38
C PHE A 27 24.95 -28.89 -22.57
N ASP A 28 25.13 -29.44 -23.77
CA ASP A 28 24.69 -30.81 -24.09
C ASP A 28 25.77 -31.89 -23.87
N ALA A 29 27.00 -31.50 -23.50
CA ALA A 29 28.10 -32.43 -23.23
C ALA A 29 28.34 -32.70 -21.73
N LEU A 30 27.79 -31.87 -20.83
CA LEU A 30 27.98 -32.04 -19.37
C LEU A 30 26.88 -32.90 -18.73
N VAL A 31 25.74 -33.10 -19.41
CA VAL A 31 24.59 -33.86 -18.89
C VAL A 31 24.71 -35.38 -19.14
N ARG A 32 25.61 -35.83 -20.01
CA ARG A 32 25.75 -37.26 -20.37
C ARG A 32 26.81 -38.08 -19.60
N ALA A 33 27.54 -37.48 -18.67
CA ALA A 33 28.62 -38.16 -17.94
C ALA A 33 28.32 -38.50 -16.46
N ALA A 34 27.13 -38.17 -15.94
CA ALA A 34 26.79 -38.38 -14.52
C ALA A 34 25.76 -39.51 -14.27
N MET A 35 25.44 -40.31 -15.29
CA MET A 35 24.47 -41.41 -15.22
C MET A 35 25.18 -42.76 -15.28
N THR A 36 26.03 -43.05 -14.29
CA THR A 36 26.47 -44.42 -13.98
C THR A 36 26.56 -44.62 -12.47
N GLY A 37 25.53 -45.26 -11.92
CA GLY A 37 25.63 -46.27 -10.87
C GLY A 37 26.27 -45.89 -9.54
N ALA A 38 25.43 -45.51 -8.57
CA ALA A 38 25.61 -45.91 -7.18
C ALA A 38 24.25 -45.88 -6.46
N SER A 39 23.66 -47.07 -6.28
CA SER A 39 22.54 -47.28 -5.38
C SER A 39 22.97 -46.94 -3.96
N ARG A 40 22.48 -45.80 -3.43
CA ARG A 40 22.58 -45.45 -2.01
C ARG A 40 21.43 -46.10 -1.26
N ALA A 41 21.76 -46.89 -0.26
CA ALA A 41 20.81 -47.42 0.71
C ALA A 41 20.08 -46.26 1.41
N GLU A 42 18.75 -46.36 1.46
CA GLU A 42 17.86 -45.40 2.10
C GLU A 42 18.00 -45.54 3.62
N VAL A 43 18.72 -44.60 4.25
CA VAL A 43 18.76 -44.50 5.70
C VAL A 43 17.48 -43.77 6.13
N ALA A 44 16.56 -44.50 6.75
CA ALA A 44 15.33 -43.93 7.29
C ALA A 44 15.67 -42.81 8.30
N ALA A 45 15.37 -41.57 7.93
CA ALA A 45 15.47 -40.45 8.85
C ALA A 45 14.42 -40.62 9.97
N PRO A 46 14.78 -40.42 11.26
CA PRO A 46 13.80 -40.44 12.34
C PRO A 46 12.78 -39.33 12.11
N GLY A 47 11.49 -39.71 12.10
CA GLY A 47 10.39 -38.78 11.87
C GLY A 47 10.36 -37.69 12.94
N ILE A 48 10.58 -36.45 12.54
CA ILE A 48 10.32 -35.30 13.39
C ILE A 48 8.80 -35.19 13.52
N PRO A 49 8.22 -35.19 14.73
CA PRO A 49 6.79 -35.00 14.89
C PRO A 49 6.41 -33.64 14.33
N THR A 50 5.56 -33.63 13.31
CA THR A 50 4.96 -32.40 12.78
C THR A 50 4.11 -31.79 13.89
N PRO A 51 4.38 -30.56 14.35
CA PRO A 51 3.51 -29.91 15.30
C PRO A 51 2.16 -29.67 14.61
N THR A 52 1.11 -30.32 15.12
CA THR A 52 -0.26 -30.07 14.71
C THR A 52 -0.71 -28.76 15.36
N PHE A 53 -0.45 -27.65 14.68
CA PHE A 53 -1.20 -26.43 14.97
C PHE A 53 -2.62 -26.64 14.46
N ALA A 54 -3.61 -26.35 15.31
CA ALA A 54 -5.00 -26.24 14.88
C ALA A 54 -5.02 -25.36 13.62
N ALA A 55 -5.80 -25.74 12.62
CA ALA A 55 -5.96 -24.95 11.41
C ALA A 55 -6.62 -23.62 11.78
N ASP A 56 -5.80 -22.63 12.15
CA ASP A 56 -6.21 -21.24 12.19
C ASP A 56 -6.80 -20.93 10.82
N ALA A 57 -8.02 -20.41 10.80
CA ALA A 57 -8.71 -20.05 9.57
C ALA A 57 -7.76 -19.23 8.69
N ALA A 58 -7.73 -19.53 7.39
CA ALA A 58 -6.88 -18.82 6.44
C ALA A 58 -7.04 -17.30 6.64
N PRO A 59 -5.94 -16.53 6.64
CA PRO A 59 -6.01 -15.10 6.86
C PRO A 59 -6.92 -14.46 5.80
N LYS A 60 -7.84 -13.61 6.26
CA LYS A 60 -8.74 -12.86 5.36
C LYS A 60 -7.91 -11.97 4.43
N THR A 61 -8.14 -12.09 3.13
CA THR A 61 -7.62 -11.23 2.07
C THR A 61 -8.52 -10.00 1.89
N PHE A 62 -8.06 -8.94 1.22
CA PHE A 62 -8.91 -7.77 0.89
C PHE A 62 -10.16 -8.13 0.09
N ALA A 63 -10.10 -9.20 -0.73
CA ALA A 63 -11.24 -9.71 -1.49
C ALA A 63 -12.37 -10.20 -0.56
N ASP A 64 -12.02 -10.69 0.64
CA ASP A 64 -12.99 -11.18 1.64
C ASP A 64 -13.77 -10.05 2.33
N TYR A 65 -13.39 -8.80 2.08
CA TYR A 65 -14.04 -7.61 2.64
C TYR A 65 -14.93 -6.87 1.63
N GLU A 66 -15.15 -7.42 0.44
CA GLU A 66 -15.93 -6.78 -0.63
C GLU A 66 -15.34 -5.43 -1.07
N TYR A 67 -14.00 -5.36 -1.14
CA TYR A 67 -13.27 -4.16 -1.52
C TYR A 67 -13.84 -3.47 -2.77
N ASP A 68 -14.14 -2.17 -2.66
CA ASP A 68 -14.62 -1.33 -3.75
C ASP A 68 -13.46 -0.62 -4.45
N ALA A 69 -12.91 -1.27 -5.48
CA ALA A 69 -11.84 -0.73 -6.29
C ALA A 69 -12.19 0.59 -7.01
N SER A 70 -13.47 0.83 -7.32
CA SER A 70 -13.91 2.07 -7.97
C SER A 70 -13.87 3.24 -7.00
N MET A 71 -14.33 3.03 -5.76
CA MET A 71 -14.19 4.03 -4.71
C MET A 71 -12.71 4.22 -4.31
N GLY A 72 -11.94 3.13 -4.18
CA GLY A 72 -10.50 3.21 -3.90
C GLY A 72 -9.73 4.02 -4.95
N ALA A 73 -10.04 3.83 -6.24
CA ALA A 73 -9.45 4.62 -7.31
C ALA A 73 -9.82 6.11 -7.24
N ARG A 74 -11.07 6.44 -6.86
CA ARG A 74 -11.51 7.84 -6.66
C ARG A 74 -10.79 8.50 -5.50
N LEU A 75 -10.64 7.80 -4.38
CA LEU A 75 -9.95 8.31 -3.20
C LEU A 75 -8.45 8.50 -3.48
N ALA A 76 -7.82 7.54 -4.15
CA ALA A 76 -6.44 7.65 -4.60
C ALA A 76 -6.22 8.85 -5.56
N ALA A 77 -7.14 9.06 -6.50
CA ALA A 77 -7.06 10.18 -7.44
C ALA A 77 -7.22 11.54 -6.72
N ALA A 78 -8.16 11.65 -5.77
CA ALA A 78 -8.33 12.85 -4.95
C ALA A 78 -7.05 13.17 -4.16
N ALA A 79 -6.48 12.15 -3.50
CA ALA A 79 -5.26 12.32 -2.71
C ALA A 79 -4.03 12.68 -3.55
N ALA A 80 -3.85 12.05 -4.71
CA ALA A 80 -2.78 12.41 -5.63
C ALA A 80 -2.92 13.83 -6.18
N GLY A 81 -4.16 14.27 -6.46
CA GLY A 81 -4.46 15.61 -6.98
C GLY A 81 -4.35 16.72 -5.93
N GLY A 82 -4.54 16.40 -4.65
CA GLY A 82 -4.44 17.37 -3.55
C GLY A 82 -3.05 17.47 -2.90
N ASN A 83 -2.03 16.81 -3.45
CA ASN A 83 -0.65 16.91 -3.01
C ASN A 83 -0.09 18.34 -3.15
N LEU A 84 0.48 18.89 -2.07
CA LEU A 84 1.11 20.21 -2.05
C LEU A 84 2.58 20.22 -2.51
N GLY A 85 3.17 19.04 -2.74
CA GLY A 85 4.58 18.87 -3.07
C GLY A 85 5.52 18.88 -1.85
N ALA A 86 4.99 19.13 -0.64
CA ALA A 86 5.71 19.04 0.63
C ALA A 86 4.72 18.85 1.79
N PHE A 87 5.18 18.24 2.89
CA PHE A 87 4.40 18.09 4.11
C PHE A 87 4.35 19.42 4.89
N GLN A 88 3.13 19.86 5.22
CA GLN A 88 2.83 21.10 5.95
C GLN A 88 2.17 20.85 7.31
N SER A 89 2.22 19.61 7.81
CA SER A 89 1.53 19.18 9.05
C SER A 89 0.01 19.30 8.99
N ARG A 90 -0.57 19.17 7.78
CA ARG A 90 -2.02 19.26 7.51
C ARG A 90 -2.60 17.93 7.04
N CYS A 91 -1.93 16.82 7.35
CA CYS A 91 -2.29 15.51 6.82
C CYS A 91 -3.76 15.13 7.10
N TYR A 92 -4.27 15.41 8.30
CA TYR A 92 -5.67 15.14 8.65
C TYR A 92 -6.65 15.96 7.82
N GLU A 93 -6.43 17.27 7.73
CA GLU A 93 -7.26 18.18 6.93
C GLU A 93 -7.30 17.76 5.46
N TYR A 94 -6.15 17.37 4.91
CA TYR A 94 -6.06 16.96 3.51
C TYR A 94 -6.72 15.62 3.26
N VAL A 95 -6.54 14.63 4.14
CA VAL A 95 -7.27 13.36 3.99
C VAL A 95 -8.78 13.56 4.14
N ALA A 96 -9.24 14.43 5.05
CA ALA A 96 -10.65 14.78 5.15
C ALA A 96 -11.18 15.40 3.84
N TYR A 97 -10.44 16.34 3.26
CA TYR A 97 -10.74 16.89 1.93
C TYR A 97 -10.75 15.82 0.84
N HIS A 98 -9.80 14.87 0.83
CA HIS A 98 -9.74 13.79 -0.16
C HIS A 98 -10.94 12.85 -0.04
N MET A 99 -11.37 12.55 1.20
CA MET A 99 -12.57 11.74 1.48
C MET A 99 -13.84 12.44 0.98
N GLU A 100 -13.96 13.75 1.17
CA GLU A 100 -15.07 14.53 0.63
C GLU A 100 -15.05 14.57 -0.91
N ALA A 101 -13.89 14.85 -1.51
CA ALA A 101 -13.73 14.93 -2.96
C ALA A 101 -14.00 13.59 -3.65
N ALA A 102 -13.69 12.47 -3.00
CA ALA A 102 -13.99 11.13 -3.49
C ALA A 102 -15.46 10.71 -3.30
N GLY A 103 -16.20 11.44 -2.46
CA GLY A 103 -17.58 11.12 -2.08
C GLY A 103 -17.72 10.01 -1.05
N VAL A 104 -16.68 9.78 -0.24
CA VAL A 104 -16.71 8.83 0.90
C VAL A 104 -17.57 9.38 2.03
N ILE A 105 -17.50 10.69 2.25
CA ILE A 105 -18.23 11.40 3.31
C ILE A 105 -18.63 12.78 2.79
N ARG A 106 -19.78 13.31 3.23
CA ARG A 106 -20.17 14.71 2.97
C ARG A 106 -19.73 15.60 4.13
N SER A 107 -19.48 16.88 3.87
CA SER A 107 -18.96 17.80 4.88
C SER A 107 -19.83 17.87 6.15
N GLU A 108 -21.17 17.77 6.03
CA GLU A 108 -22.06 17.76 7.19
C GLU A 108 -22.03 16.45 8.01
N GLN A 109 -21.52 15.36 7.44
CA GLN A 109 -21.48 14.06 8.12
C GLN A 109 -20.36 13.98 9.16
N TRP A 110 -19.28 14.77 9.04
CA TRP A 110 -18.20 14.79 10.05
C TRP A 110 -18.74 15.08 11.45
N ASP A 111 -19.54 16.15 11.56
CA ASP A 111 -20.17 16.56 12.81
C ASP A 111 -21.25 15.57 13.27
N GLN A 112 -22.07 15.06 12.34
CA GLN A 112 -23.13 14.10 12.64
C GLN A 112 -22.58 12.78 13.21
N LEU A 113 -21.46 12.32 12.64
CA LEU A 113 -20.79 11.09 13.05
C LEU A 113 -19.83 11.32 14.22
N LYS A 114 -19.60 12.57 14.62
CA LYS A 114 -18.68 12.98 15.69
C LYS A 114 -17.26 12.44 15.46
N ILE A 115 -16.82 12.48 14.21
CA ILE A 115 -15.44 12.12 13.86
C ILE A 115 -14.54 13.27 14.32
N GLY A 116 -13.50 12.96 15.10
CA GLY A 116 -12.64 13.99 15.71
C GLY A 116 -12.08 14.97 14.67
N PRO A 117 -12.10 16.29 14.91
CA PRO A 117 -11.82 17.28 13.86
C PRO A 117 -10.33 17.58 13.64
N ASP A 118 -9.45 17.19 14.56
CA ASP A 118 -8.13 17.82 14.67
C ASP A 118 -6.93 16.89 14.42
N TYR A 119 -7.06 15.59 14.70
CA TYR A 119 -5.92 14.68 14.71
C TYR A 119 -6.19 13.34 14.01
N ALA A 120 -5.20 12.85 13.28
CA ALA A 120 -5.21 11.54 12.64
C ALA A 120 -5.55 10.41 13.64
N ALA A 121 -4.94 10.46 14.82
CA ALA A 121 -5.22 9.49 15.87
C ALA A 121 -6.67 9.51 16.36
N ASP A 122 -7.35 10.66 16.36
CA ASP A 122 -8.74 10.74 16.79
C ASP A 122 -9.67 10.05 15.75
N PHE A 123 -9.29 10.07 14.47
CA PHE A 123 -9.97 9.28 13.44
C PHE A 123 -9.76 7.78 13.63
N ALA A 124 -8.54 7.34 13.97
CA ALA A 124 -8.28 5.95 14.32
C ALA A 124 -9.11 5.50 15.54
N ASP A 125 -9.15 6.31 16.60
CA ASP A 125 -9.93 6.04 17.81
C ASP A 125 -11.43 5.95 17.48
N TRP A 126 -11.95 6.88 16.67
CA TRP A 126 -13.34 6.83 16.21
C TRP A 126 -13.62 5.58 15.36
N ALA A 127 -12.77 5.25 14.40
CA ALA A 127 -12.95 4.10 13.50
C ALA A 127 -12.93 2.78 14.28
N ALA A 128 -12.06 2.66 15.28
CA ALA A 128 -11.99 1.51 16.18
C ALA A 128 -13.24 1.38 17.06
N ALA A 129 -13.77 2.50 17.56
CA ALA A 129 -14.96 2.51 18.41
C ALA A 129 -16.28 2.33 17.63
N ASN A 130 -16.29 2.60 16.31
CA ASN A 130 -17.52 2.67 15.50
C ASN A 130 -17.48 1.80 14.22
N PRO A 131 -17.06 0.52 14.26
CA PRO A 131 -16.85 -0.28 13.04
C PRO A 131 -18.14 -0.45 12.22
N GLU A 132 -19.28 -0.68 12.87
CA GLU A 132 -20.57 -0.86 12.18
C GLU A 132 -21.09 0.44 11.56
N THR A 133 -20.91 1.57 12.24
CA THR A 133 -21.29 2.89 11.71
C THR A 133 -20.37 3.29 10.56
N MET A 134 -19.06 3.07 10.68
CA MET A 134 -18.10 3.31 9.61
C MET A 134 -18.45 2.48 8.36
N ARG A 135 -18.78 1.20 8.51
CA ARG A 135 -19.22 0.36 7.39
C ARG A 135 -20.53 0.84 6.78
N ARG A 136 -21.54 1.16 7.60
CA ARG A 136 -22.87 1.52 7.12
C ARG A 136 -22.92 2.90 6.46
N GLU A 137 -22.30 3.90 7.09
CA GLU A 137 -22.43 5.31 6.71
C GLU A 137 -21.35 5.76 5.72
N LEU A 138 -20.13 5.22 5.84
CA LEU A 138 -18.98 5.62 5.02
C LEU A 138 -18.53 4.55 4.04
N LYS A 139 -19.10 3.34 4.13
CA LYS A 139 -18.66 2.19 3.31
C LYS A 139 -17.17 1.92 3.47
N LEU A 140 -16.67 2.04 4.69
CA LEU A 140 -15.27 1.78 5.05
C LEU A 140 -15.17 0.63 6.06
N VAL A 141 -14.11 -0.17 5.98
CA VAL A 141 -13.82 -1.25 6.94
C VAL A 141 -12.34 -1.24 7.31
N ARG A 142 -12.05 -1.41 8.61
CA ARG A 142 -10.69 -1.70 9.07
C ARG A 142 -10.38 -3.18 8.86
N ILE A 143 -9.19 -3.44 8.34
CA ILE A 143 -8.67 -4.79 8.10
C ILE A 143 -7.35 -4.98 8.86
N PRO A 144 -6.85 -6.22 9.00
CA PRO A 144 -5.52 -6.46 9.50
C PRO A 144 -4.47 -5.73 8.66
N THR A 145 -3.55 -5.05 9.33
CA THR A 145 -2.38 -4.44 8.67
C THR A 145 -1.52 -5.55 8.06
N PRO A 146 -1.28 -5.56 6.75
CA PRO A 146 -0.41 -6.56 6.14
C PRO A 146 1.03 -6.33 6.61
N SER A 147 1.82 -7.41 6.71
CA SER A 147 3.25 -7.30 7.01
C SER A 147 4.07 -6.76 5.84
N ASP A 148 3.55 -6.86 4.62
CA ASP A 148 4.14 -6.28 3.40
C ASP A 148 3.40 -4.99 3.02
N LYS A 149 4.14 -3.87 2.94
CA LYS A 149 3.57 -2.57 2.55
C LYS A 149 2.97 -2.59 1.14
N LEU A 150 3.49 -3.44 0.25
CA LEU A 150 3.01 -3.57 -1.13
C LEU A 150 1.66 -4.27 -1.22
N ALA A 151 1.27 -4.99 -0.18
CA ALA A 151 -0.03 -5.66 -0.12
C ALA A 151 -1.16 -4.67 0.19
N VAL A 152 -0.88 -3.45 0.67
CA VAL A 152 -1.92 -2.46 0.96
C VAL A 152 -2.58 -2.00 -0.35
N PRO A 153 -3.92 -2.13 -0.50
CA PRO A 153 -4.56 -1.77 -1.76
C PRO A 153 -4.60 -0.26 -1.96
N VAL A 154 -4.55 0.15 -3.22
CA VAL A 154 -4.77 1.56 -3.63
C VAL A 154 -6.09 2.06 -3.08
N GLY A 155 -6.14 3.30 -2.61
CA GLY A 155 -7.33 3.88 -1.97
C GLY A 155 -7.53 3.45 -0.52
N SER A 156 -6.61 2.69 0.07
CA SER A 156 -6.61 2.51 1.52
C SER A 156 -6.30 3.81 2.22
N ILE A 157 -6.99 4.09 3.32
CA ILE A 157 -6.64 5.11 4.29
C ILE A 157 -5.75 4.44 5.34
N LEU A 158 -4.53 4.91 5.44
CA LEU A 158 -3.57 4.52 6.48
C LEU A 158 -3.62 5.54 7.60
N VAL A 159 -3.82 5.06 8.83
CA VAL A 159 -3.78 5.91 10.03
C VAL A 159 -2.72 5.38 10.98
N TYR A 160 -1.70 6.18 11.23
CA TYR A 160 -0.64 5.92 12.18
C TYR A 160 -1.00 6.55 13.52
N GLU A 161 -1.07 5.74 14.57
CA GLU A 161 -1.31 6.25 15.92
C GLU A 161 -0.21 7.21 16.40
N LYS A 162 -0.48 7.92 17.50
CA LYS A 162 0.44 8.90 18.12
C LYS A 162 1.83 8.31 18.35
N GLY A 163 2.83 8.74 17.58
CA GLY A 163 4.22 8.26 17.72
C GLY A 163 4.51 6.91 17.07
N ALA A 164 3.60 6.33 16.29
CA ALA A 164 3.90 5.17 15.46
C ALA A 164 4.77 5.59 14.25
N CYS A 165 5.68 4.72 13.81
CA CYS A 165 6.50 4.94 12.61
C CYS A 165 7.28 6.29 12.60
N GLY A 166 7.67 6.80 13.78
CA GLY A 166 8.36 8.09 13.89
C GLY A 166 7.49 9.34 13.74
N PHE A 167 6.19 9.20 13.50
CA PHE A 167 5.25 10.31 13.35
C PHE A 167 4.95 11.05 14.67
N SER A 168 4.16 12.11 14.58
CA SER A 168 3.83 12.99 15.71
C SER A 168 3.30 12.23 16.92
N LYS A 169 3.97 12.38 18.07
CA LYS A 169 3.51 11.87 19.38
C LYS A 169 2.22 12.54 19.87
N ARG A 170 1.82 13.66 19.26
CA ARG A 170 0.58 14.38 19.60
C ARG A 170 -0.57 13.99 18.69
N ALA A 171 -0.33 13.93 17.39
CA ALA A 171 -1.39 13.87 16.38
C ALA A 171 -1.48 12.50 15.66
N GLY A 172 -0.41 11.71 15.61
CA GLY A 172 -0.29 10.62 14.65
C GLY A 172 0.00 11.12 13.23
N HIS A 173 -0.32 10.30 12.23
CA HIS A 173 -0.29 10.65 10.80
C HIS A 173 -1.41 9.91 10.06
N ILE A 174 -1.89 10.47 8.95
CA ILE A 174 -2.93 9.84 8.13
C ILE A 174 -2.66 10.13 6.66
N GLU A 175 -2.89 9.16 5.79
CA GLU A 175 -2.65 9.29 4.36
C GLU A 175 -3.45 8.26 3.56
N VAL A 176 -3.54 8.48 2.24
CA VAL A 176 -4.24 7.60 1.31
C VAL A 176 -3.22 6.97 0.36
N VAL A 177 -3.25 5.65 0.22
CA VAL A 177 -2.41 4.93 -0.75
C VAL A 177 -2.87 5.28 -2.17
N THR A 178 -2.00 5.86 -2.98
CA THR A 178 -2.34 6.30 -4.35
C THR A 178 -1.84 5.35 -5.43
N LYS A 179 -0.79 4.58 -5.12
CA LYS A 179 -0.24 3.46 -5.91
C LYS A 179 0.58 2.57 -4.99
N ALA A 180 1.05 1.43 -5.48
CA ALA A 180 1.94 0.56 -4.72
C ALA A 180 3.15 1.34 -4.18
N ASP A 181 3.44 1.17 -2.89
CA ASP A 181 4.51 1.87 -2.16
C ASP A 181 4.43 3.41 -2.20
N TRP A 182 3.23 3.99 -2.29
CA TRP A 182 3.11 5.44 -2.34
C TRP A 182 1.79 5.91 -1.73
N ALA A 183 1.88 6.81 -0.75
CA ALA A 183 0.73 7.39 -0.10
C ALA A 183 0.82 8.91 -0.09
N CYS A 184 -0.35 9.56 -0.02
CA CYS A 184 -0.49 10.99 -0.08
C CYS A 184 -1.45 11.49 1.01
N SER A 185 -1.10 12.60 1.64
CA SER A 185 -1.94 13.40 2.51
C SER A 185 -1.86 14.86 2.05
N ASP A 186 -1.14 15.72 2.77
CA ASP A 186 -0.73 17.05 2.32
C ASP A 186 0.57 17.02 1.49
N GLY A 187 1.42 16.03 1.74
CA GLY A 187 2.53 15.63 0.85
C GLY A 187 2.35 14.19 0.36
N CYS A 188 3.26 13.70 -0.49
CA CYS A 188 3.32 12.28 -0.84
C CYS A 188 4.71 11.70 -0.63
N GLU A 189 4.76 10.46 -0.17
CA GLU A 189 6.01 9.73 0.02
C GLU A 189 5.84 8.22 -0.16
N SER A 190 6.97 7.51 -0.18
CA SER A 190 6.99 6.06 -0.17
C SER A 190 6.69 5.51 1.22
N LEU A 191 6.01 4.37 1.29
CA LEU A 191 5.74 3.70 2.56
C LEU A 191 7.04 3.10 3.12
N ASP A 192 7.24 3.14 4.44
CA ASP A 192 8.38 2.50 5.08
C ASP A 192 8.06 1.04 5.44
N GLN A 193 8.78 0.09 4.84
CA GLN A 193 8.60 -1.34 5.10
C GLN A 193 8.86 -1.70 6.57
N GLY A 194 9.81 -0.99 7.22
CA GLY A 194 10.12 -1.19 8.64
C GLY A 194 8.91 -1.01 9.55
N CYS A 195 7.96 -0.15 9.15
CA CYS A 195 6.76 0.11 9.91
C CYS A 195 5.68 -0.97 9.77
N PHE A 196 5.70 -1.75 8.68
CA PHE A 196 4.76 -2.84 8.44
C PHE A 196 5.29 -4.19 8.97
N GLU A 197 6.60 -4.40 8.95
CA GLU A 197 7.22 -5.65 9.40
C GLU A 197 7.39 -5.78 10.92
N ASP A 198 7.59 -4.66 11.65
CA ASP A 198 7.66 -4.67 13.12
C ASP A 198 6.26 -4.80 13.72
N PRO A 199 5.91 -5.91 14.42
CA PRO A 199 4.59 -6.12 15.00
C PRO A 199 4.18 -5.04 16.03
N ALA A 200 5.15 -4.45 16.74
CA ALA A 200 4.87 -3.40 17.73
C ALA A 200 4.47 -2.07 17.08
N VAL A 201 4.95 -1.83 15.85
CA VAL A 201 4.59 -0.65 15.04
C VAL A 201 3.34 -0.95 14.21
N SER A 202 3.29 -2.08 13.51
CA SER A 202 2.20 -2.40 12.58
C SER A 202 0.85 -2.60 13.26
N ALA A 203 0.82 -3.06 14.52
CA ALA A 203 -0.39 -3.09 15.35
C ALA A 203 -1.00 -1.71 15.60
N ARG A 204 -0.21 -0.65 15.40
CA ARG A 204 -0.55 0.77 15.60
C ARG A 204 -0.73 1.53 14.29
N ILE A 205 -0.78 0.79 13.19
CA ILE A 205 -1.19 1.27 11.87
C ILE A 205 -2.59 0.71 11.64
N HIS A 206 -3.52 1.56 11.25
CA HIS A 206 -4.88 1.17 10.90
C HIS A 206 -4.99 1.24 9.38
N VAL A 207 -5.23 0.09 8.75
CA VAL A 207 -5.54 0.02 7.31
C VAL A 207 -7.05 -0.02 7.16
N ILE A 208 -7.61 1.02 6.55
CA ILE A 208 -9.04 1.19 6.33
C ILE A 208 -9.30 1.22 4.82
N ILE A 209 -10.18 0.35 4.34
CA ILE A 209 -10.46 0.19 2.91
C ILE A 209 -11.92 0.53 2.58
N PRO A 210 -12.21 1.06 1.38
CA PRO A 210 -13.57 1.16 0.88
C PRO A 210 -14.15 -0.20 0.50
N VAL A 211 -15.43 -0.40 0.79
CA VAL A 211 -16.19 -1.63 0.55
C VAL A 211 -17.52 -1.30 -0.13
N LYS A 212 -18.22 -2.31 -0.64
CA LYS A 212 -19.53 -2.14 -1.32
C LYS A 212 -20.71 -1.92 -0.35
#